data_AF-A0A3M1WGF5-F1
#
_entry.id   AF-A0A3M1WGF5-F1
#
_cell.length_a   1.000
_cell.length_b   1.000
_cell.length_c   1.000
_cell.angle_alpha   90.00
_cell.angle_beta   90.00
_cell.angle_gamma   90.00
#
_symmetry.space_group_name_H-M   'P 1'
#
loop_
_entity.id
_entity.type
_entity.pdbx_description
1 polymer ?
#
loop_
_entity_poly.entity_id
_entity_poly.type
_entity_poly.pdbx_seq_one_letter_code
_entity_poly.pdbx_strand_id
1 'polypeptide(L)'
;MTETMSLPDKDAVFQMFFADLPTHGTARDVVKRLEERIEGILKENIGRHFQPLDTLEKQLEMCYFNAWGELRSVDTFAQQIKALGTRHVDLKRGLCRQIHEEIEHFKYYRQCALQMGGQDMMNLPPPEVSLKMFDYCDSFADPLESVITCQFCTEKGAVFWFRAALESSEALHPDFKATIEKIMPDEYFHVSNGRRAALIYAEQKDKRDRLIRLCSDAVWITMNNIAGGSAIVV
;
A
#
# COMPACT_ATOMS: atom_id res chain seq x y z
N MET A 1 -14.07 23.97 -13.75
CA MET A 1 -14.57 22.58 -13.88
C MET A 1 -13.40 21.73 -14.31
N THR A 2 -12.74 21.07 -13.36
CA THR A 2 -11.77 20.01 -13.67
C THR A 2 -12.58 18.79 -14.10
N GLU A 3 -12.44 18.37 -15.35
CA GLU A 3 -12.93 17.06 -15.77
C GLU A 3 -12.27 16.01 -14.87
N THR A 4 -13.05 15.40 -13.99
CA THR A 4 -12.63 14.16 -13.34
C THR A 4 -12.45 13.13 -14.44
N MET A 5 -11.20 12.90 -14.85
CA MET A 5 -10.86 11.76 -15.70
C MET A 5 -11.37 10.51 -14.98
N SER A 6 -12.42 9.89 -15.53
CA SER A 6 -12.85 8.58 -15.08
C SER A 6 -11.70 7.62 -15.34
N LEU A 7 -11.17 7.02 -14.28
CA LEU A 7 -10.25 5.91 -14.46
C LEU A 7 -10.96 4.79 -15.22
N PRO A 8 -10.22 3.99 -16.02
CA PRO A 8 -10.76 2.81 -16.65
C PRO A 8 -11.36 1.87 -15.60
N ASP A 9 -12.39 1.10 -15.98
CA ASP A 9 -12.90 0.06 -15.12
C ASP A 9 -11.83 -1.02 -14.85
N LYS A 10 -12.12 -1.85 -13.86
CA LYS A 10 -11.22 -2.89 -13.37
C LYS A 10 -10.81 -3.91 -14.45
N ASP A 11 -11.74 -4.28 -15.34
CA ASP A 11 -11.46 -5.21 -16.43
C ASP A 11 -10.60 -4.56 -17.51
N ALA A 12 -10.85 -3.29 -17.81
CA ALA A 12 -10.03 -2.51 -18.72
C ALA A 12 -8.58 -2.39 -18.23
N VAL A 13 -8.35 -2.15 -16.93
CA VAL A 13 -6.99 -2.16 -16.34
C VAL A 13 -6.30 -3.51 -16.55
N PHE A 14 -6.99 -4.62 -16.32
CA PHE A 14 -6.43 -5.94 -16.57
C PHE A 14 -6.02 -6.13 -18.04
N GLN A 15 -6.92 -5.78 -18.98
CA GLN A 15 -6.65 -5.92 -20.41
C GLN A 15 -5.49 -5.03 -20.88
N MET A 16 -5.42 -3.80 -20.38
CA MET A 16 -4.39 -2.84 -20.76
C MET A 16 -3.01 -3.21 -20.23
N PHE A 17 -2.94 -3.76 -19.01
CA PHE A 17 -1.68 -3.81 -18.27
C PHE A 17 -1.27 -5.18 -17.74
N PHE A 18 -2.10 -6.22 -17.85
CA PHE A 18 -1.80 -7.51 -17.22
C PHE A 18 -2.09 -8.72 -18.11
N ALA A 19 -2.97 -8.60 -19.11
CA ALA A 19 -3.41 -9.72 -19.95
C ALA A 19 -2.27 -10.39 -20.75
N ASP A 20 -1.18 -9.67 -21.03
CA ASP A 20 0.00 -10.18 -21.75
C ASP A 20 1.03 -10.85 -20.84
N LEU A 21 0.87 -10.81 -19.51
CA LEU A 21 1.88 -11.32 -18.59
C LEU A 21 1.95 -12.86 -18.63
N PRO A 22 3.13 -13.43 -18.92
CA PRO A 22 3.27 -14.88 -19.02
C PRO A 22 3.31 -15.57 -17.65
N THR A 23 2.53 -16.65 -17.52
CA THR A 23 2.44 -17.47 -16.29
C THR A 23 3.29 -18.74 -16.32
N HIS A 24 4.00 -18.99 -17.41
CA HIS A 24 4.98 -20.06 -17.51
C HIS A 24 6.34 -19.68 -16.89
N GLY A 25 7.18 -20.68 -16.61
CA GLY A 25 8.49 -20.51 -15.95
C GLY A 25 8.46 -20.82 -14.45
N THR A 26 9.48 -20.35 -13.73
CA THR A 26 9.54 -20.50 -12.26
C THR A 26 8.63 -19.50 -11.56
N ALA A 27 8.26 -19.76 -10.31
CA ALA A 27 7.50 -18.80 -9.50
C ALA A 27 8.22 -17.45 -9.40
N ARG A 28 9.55 -17.49 -9.28
CA ARG A 28 10.40 -16.29 -9.26
C ARG A 28 10.29 -15.48 -10.55
N ASP A 29 10.28 -16.12 -11.71
CA ASP A 29 10.17 -15.41 -12.99
C ASP A 29 8.82 -14.71 -13.13
N VAL A 30 7.74 -15.39 -12.72
CA VAL A 30 6.37 -14.84 -12.75
C VAL A 30 6.25 -13.65 -11.81
N VAL A 31 6.66 -13.81 -10.55
CA VAL A 31 6.58 -12.74 -9.54
C VAL A 31 7.46 -11.55 -9.92
N LYS A 32 8.66 -11.78 -10.47
CA LYS A 32 9.55 -10.69 -10.91
C LYS A 32 8.90 -9.86 -12.02
N ARG A 33 8.37 -10.49 -13.08
CA ARG A 33 7.70 -9.77 -14.17
C ARG A 33 6.47 -9.02 -13.70
N LEU A 34 5.70 -9.64 -12.80
CA LEU A 34 4.52 -9.02 -12.20
C LEU A 34 4.91 -7.80 -11.36
N GLU A 35 5.96 -7.91 -10.54
CA GLU A 35 6.50 -6.80 -9.76
C GLU A 35 6.93 -5.63 -10.65
N GLU A 36 7.75 -5.90 -11.67
CA GLU A 36 8.23 -4.89 -12.62
C GLU A 36 7.06 -4.17 -13.31
N ARG A 37 6.00 -4.92 -13.66
CA ARG A 37 4.78 -4.36 -14.25
C ARG A 37 4.03 -3.46 -13.27
N ILE A 38 3.81 -3.91 -12.04
CA ILE A 38 3.14 -3.14 -10.98
C ILE A 38 3.92 -1.84 -10.70
N GLU A 39 5.25 -1.93 -10.56
CA GLU A 39 6.12 -0.78 -10.31
C GLU A 39 6.04 0.27 -11.41
N GLY A 40 6.07 -0.17 -12.67
CA GLY A 40 5.89 0.72 -13.82
C GLY A 40 4.57 1.48 -13.77
N ILE A 41 3.47 0.77 -13.54
CA ILE A 41 2.12 1.36 -13.50
C ILE A 41 1.99 2.33 -12.34
N LEU A 42 2.37 1.92 -11.12
CA LEU A 42 2.21 2.76 -9.93
C LEU A 42 3.08 4.00 -10.00
N LYS A 43 4.34 3.88 -10.46
CA LYS A 43 5.23 5.03 -10.64
C LYS A 43 4.67 6.03 -11.66
N GLU A 44 4.16 5.56 -12.80
CA GLU A 44 3.54 6.41 -13.82
C GLU A 44 2.26 7.08 -13.30
N ASN A 45 1.39 6.31 -12.63
CA ASN A 45 0.14 6.81 -12.07
C ASN A 45 0.40 7.89 -11.00
N ILE A 46 1.32 7.63 -10.08
CA ILE A 46 1.72 8.61 -9.05
C ILE A 46 2.32 9.85 -9.72
N GLY A 47 3.22 9.69 -10.69
CA GLY A 47 3.79 10.83 -11.41
C GLY A 47 2.75 11.73 -12.10
N ARG A 48 1.61 11.16 -12.53
CA ARG A 48 0.51 11.93 -13.15
C ARG A 48 -0.44 12.59 -12.15
N HIS A 49 -0.70 11.91 -11.03
CA HIS A 49 -1.79 12.27 -10.14
C HIS A 49 -1.34 12.82 -8.78
N PHE A 50 -0.04 12.73 -8.46
CA PHE A 50 0.53 13.29 -7.25
C PHE A 50 0.20 14.77 -7.14
N GLN A 51 -0.43 15.15 -6.02
CA GLN A 51 -0.72 16.53 -5.69
C GLN A 51 0.38 17.05 -4.76
N PRO A 52 1.01 18.19 -5.06
CA PRO A 52 1.98 18.79 -4.16
C PRO A 52 1.38 19.05 -2.77
N LEU A 53 2.18 18.75 -1.74
CA LEU A 53 1.86 19.00 -0.34
C LEU A 53 2.38 20.38 0.08
N ASP A 54 1.95 21.39 -0.66
CA ASP A 54 2.43 22.76 -0.59
C ASP A 54 1.90 23.58 0.59
N THR A 55 0.89 23.06 1.30
CA THR A 55 0.32 23.70 2.48
C THR A 55 0.45 22.83 3.72
N LEU A 56 0.53 23.48 4.89
CA LEU A 56 0.52 22.81 6.18
C LEU A 56 -0.74 21.95 6.38
N GLU A 57 -1.89 22.45 5.93
CA GLU A 57 -3.18 21.76 6.02
C GLU A 57 -3.15 20.42 5.29
N LYS A 58 -2.70 20.39 4.03
CA LYS A 58 -2.57 19.14 3.25
C LYS A 58 -1.62 18.15 3.89
N GLN A 59 -0.52 18.64 4.47
CA GLN A 59 0.45 17.78 5.15
C GLN A 59 -0.10 17.22 6.49
N LEU A 60 -0.91 18.01 7.21
CA LEU A 60 -1.61 17.53 8.41
C LEU A 60 -2.69 16.50 8.04
N GLU A 61 -3.50 16.76 7.01
CA GLU A 61 -4.47 15.79 6.48
C GLU A 61 -3.81 14.47 6.13
N MET A 62 -2.64 14.53 5.50
CA MET A 62 -1.81 13.37 5.17
C MET A 62 -1.34 12.62 6.42
N CYS A 63 -0.86 13.32 7.45
CA CYS A 63 -0.49 12.69 8.73
C CYS A 63 -1.67 11.95 9.36
N TYR A 64 -2.85 12.58 9.39
CA TYR A 64 -4.05 11.97 9.97
C TYR A 64 -4.50 10.75 9.18
N PHE A 65 -4.51 10.87 7.86
CA PHE A 65 -4.89 9.77 6.98
C PHE A 65 -3.96 8.57 7.15
N ASN A 66 -2.65 8.78 7.06
CA ASN A 66 -1.69 7.69 7.17
C ASN A 66 -1.75 7.05 8.55
N ALA A 67 -1.81 7.84 9.64
CA ALA A 67 -1.91 7.29 10.98
C ALA A 67 -3.13 6.38 11.21
N TRP A 68 -4.31 6.75 10.67
CA TRP A 68 -5.46 5.87 10.73
C TRP A 68 -5.26 4.60 9.90
N GLY A 69 -4.54 4.73 8.78
CA GLY A 69 -4.02 3.61 8.01
C GLY A 69 -3.22 2.64 8.86
N GLU A 70 -2.19 3.15 9.52
CA GLU A 70 -1.29 2.38 10.38
C GLU A 70 -2.00 1.65 11.52
N LEU A 71 -3.05 2.23 12.11
CA LEU A 71 -3.84 1.52 13.11
C LEU A 71 -4.68 0.41 12.49
N ARG A 72 -5.28 0.67 11.32
CA ARG A 72 -6.15 -0.30 10.66
C ARG A 72 -5.37 -1.45 10.04
N SER A 73 -4.12 -1.21 9.61
CA SER A 73 -3.20 -2.20 9.09
C SER A 73 -2.82 -3.23 10.17
N VAL A 74 -2.61 -2.79 11.43
CA VAL A 74 -2.39 -3.68 12.59
C VAL A 74 -3.50 -4.73 12.74
N ASP A 75 -4.77 -4.31 12.63
CA ASP A 75 -5.91 -5.22 12.71
C ASP A 75 -5.94 -6.21 11.53
N THR A 76 -5.70 -5.74 10.30
CA THR A 76 -5.62 -6.60 9.12
C THR A 76 -4.48 -7.62 9.25
N PHE A 77 -3.30 -7.21 9.69
CA PHE A 77 -2.15 -8.10 9.78
C PHE A 77 -2.30 -9.12 10.92
N ALA A 78 -2.95 -8.74 12.02
CA ALA A 78 -3.32 -9.68 13.08
C ALA A 78 -4.28 -10.77 12.55
N GLN A 79 -5.25 -10.40 11.71
CA GLN A 79 -6.14 -11.35 11.05
C GLN A 79 -5.39 -12.27 10.08
N GLN A 80 -4.47 -11.72 9.27
CA GLN A 80 -3.61 -12.51 8.37
C GLN A 80 -2.79 -13.54 9.14
N ILE A 81 -2.14 -13.15 10.24
CA ILE A 81 -1.35 -14.05 11.11
C ILE A 81 -2.21 -15.17 11.67
N LYS A 82 -3.44 -14.85 12.10
CA LYS A 82 -4.41 -15.83 12.60
C LYS A 82 -4.81 -16.81 11.50
N ALA A 83 -5.16 -16.31 10.31
CA ALA A 83 -5.62 -17.11 9.17
C ALA A 83 -4.52 -17.99 8.55
N LEU A 84 -3.24 -17.56 8.62
CA LEU A 84 -2.10 -18.41 8.24
C LEU A 84 -1.99 -19.66 9.13
N GLY A 85 -2.47 -19.61 10.39
CA GLY A 85 -2.44 -20.75 11.31
C GLY A 85 -1.01 -21.20 11.60
N THR A 86 -0.71 -22.49 11.43
CA THR A 86 0.64 -23.04 11.60
C THR A 86 1.47 -23.03 10.31
N ARG A 87 0.94 -22.49 9.20
CA ARG A 87 1.61 -22.45 7.90
C ARG A 87 2.53 -21.23 7.80
N HIS A 88 3.54 -21.34 6.94
CA HIS A 88 4.42 -20.23 6.54
C HIS A 88 5.01 -19.45 7.73
N VAL A 89 5.62 -20.15 8.69
CA VAL A 89 6.12 -19.60 9.97
C VAL A 89 6.98 -18.34 9.77
N ASP A 90 7.87 -18.34 8.78
CA ASP A 90 8.71 -17.18 8.53
C ASP A 90 7.94 -15.96 8.00
N LEU A 91 6.88 -16.17 7.19
CA LEU A 91 6.01 -15.08 6.75
C LEU A 91 5.25 -14.52 7.95
N LYS A 92 4.74 -15.39 8.83
CA LYS A 92 4.13 -14.97 10.10
C LYS A 92 5.07 -14.15 10.97
N ARG A 93 6.33 -14.58 11.09
CA ARG A 93 7.35 -13.81 11.81
C ARG A 93 7.55 -12.42 11.20
N GLY A 94 7.57 -12.34 9.87
CA GLY A 94 7.63 -11.06 9.14
C GLY A 94 6.45 -10.15 9.47
N LEU A 95 5.23 -10.68 9.40
CA LEU A 95 4.01 -9.94 9.74
C LEU A 95 3.96 -9.52 11.22
N CYS A 96 4.47 -10.34 12.15
CA CYS A 96 4.57 -9.93 13.56
C CYS A 96 5.49 -8.72 13.75
N ARG A 97 6.60 -8.68 13.00
CA ARG A 97 7.51 -7.53 13.01
C ARG A 97 6.80 -6.31 12.41
N GLN A 98 6.13 -6.49 11.28
CA GLN A 98 5.38 -5.42 10.63
C GLN A 98 4.30 -4.83 11.54
N ILE A 99 3.52 -5.63 12.27
CA ILE A 99 2.56 -5.11 13.27
C ILE A 99 3.22 -4.17 14.29
N HIS A 100 4.43 -4.50 14.75
CA HIS A 100 5.15 -3.62 15.65
C HIS A 100 5.54 -2.30 14.97
N GLU A 101 6.02 -2.39 13.73
CA GLU A 101 6.42 -1.24 12.90
C GLU A 101 5.23 -0.31 12.63
N GLU A 102 4.06 -0.83 12.24
CA GLU A 102 2.88 0.02 12.01
C GLU A 102 2.39 0.72 13.29
N ILE A 103 2.49 0.08 14.46
CA ILE A 103 2.20 0.75 15.74
C ILE A 103 3.18 1.91 15.98
N GLU A 104 4.45 1.76 15.60
CA GLU A 104 5.43 2.84 15.68
C GLU A 104 5.17 3.92 14.62
N HIS A 105 4.79 3.56 13.40
CA HIS A 105 4.41 4.49 12.34
C HIS A 105 3.23 5.37 12.77
N PHE A 106 2.19 4.76 13.37
CA PHE A 106 1.08 5.49 13.97
C PHE A 106 1.58 6.54 14.98
N LYS A 107 2.47 6.15 15.89
CA LYS A 107 3.05 7.07 16.88
C LYS A 107 3.86 8.18 16.23
N TYR A 108 4.59 7.89 15.16
CA TYR A 108 5.37 8.89 14.44
C TYR A 108 4.48 9.90 13.75
N TYR A 109 3.44 9.48 13.02
CA TYR A 109 2.49 10.40 12.41
C TYR A 109 1.71 11.21 13.46
N ARG A 110 1.37 10.61 14.60
CA ARG A 110 0.76 11.31 15.75
C ARG A 110 1.64 12.43 16.26
N GLN A 111 2.89 12.08 16.54
CA GLN A 111 3.86 13.03 17.07
C GLN A 111 4.13 14.15 16.05
N CYS A 112 4.29 13.78 14.77
CA CYS A 112 4.50 14.70 13.66
C CYS A 112 3.35 15.73 13.56
N ALA A 113 2.10 15.27 13.55
CA ALA A 113 0.95 16.16 13.47
C ALA A 113 0.92 17.17 14.65
N LEU A 114 1.21 16.72 15.87
CA LEU A 114 1.29 17.59 17.05
C LEU A 114 2.43 18.61 16.94
N GLN A 115 3.61 18.20 16.46
CA GLN A 115 4.76 19.09 16.27
C GLN A 115 4.51 20.16 15.20
N MET A 116 3.73 19.81 14.19
CA MET A 116 3.26 20.71 13.13
C MET A 116 2.14 21.66 13.57
N GLY A 117 1.71 21.60 14.84
CA GLY A 117 0.62 22.42 15.38
C GLY A 117 -0.78 21.91 15.08
N GLY A 118 -0.89 20.66 14.61
CA GLY A 118 -2.16 19.96 14.40
C GLY A 118 -2.79 19.45 15.69
N GLN A 119 -3.88 18.71 15.54
CA GLN A 119 -4.60 18.07 16.65
C GLN A 119 -4.11 16.64 16.85
N ASP A 120 -4.35 16.10 18.04
CA ASP A 120 -4.17 14.68 18.28
C ASP A 120 -5.17 13.86 17.45
N MET A 121 -4.70 12.93 16.60
CA MET A 121 -5.60 12.21 15.70
C MET A 121 -6.62 11.35 16.43
N MET A 122 -6.37 10.98 17.69
CA MET A 122 -7.32 10.22 18.48
C MET A 122 -8.61 11.00 18.76
N ASN A 123 -8.61 12.31 18.53
CA ASN A 123 -9.79 13.19 18.62
C ASN A 123 -10.50 13.36 17.27
N LEU A 124 -9.96 12.82 16.18
CA LEU A 124 -10.52 12.89 14.83
C LEU A 124 -11.18 11.55 14.47
N PRO A 125 -12.25 11.53 13.68
CA PRO A 125 -12.81 10.27 13.19
C PRO A 125 -11.88 9.62 12.14
N PRO A 126 -11.92 8.28 11.97
CA PRO A 126 -11.19 7.61 10.90
C PRO A 126 -11.74 8.02 9.52
N PRO A 127 -10.87 8.26 8.52
CA PRO A 127 -11.30 8.57 7.16
C PRO A 127 -11.95 7.34 6.51
N GLU A 128 -13.19 7.46 6.03
CA GLU A 128 -13.96 6.36 5.43
C GLU A 128 -13.21 5.64 4.29
N VAL A 129 -12.44 6.37 3.49
CA VAL A 129 -11.66 5.82 2.37
C VAL A 129 -10.58 4.86 2.86
N SER A 130 -9.93 5.16 3.99
CA SER A 130 -8.89 4.28 4.56
C SER A 130 -9.47 2.91 4.94
N LEU A 131 -10.69 2.89 5.49
CA LEU A 131 -11.39 1.67 5.88
C LEU A 131 -11.72 0.78 4.67
N LYS A 132 -12.17 1.36 3.55
CA LYS A 132 -12.58 0.59 2.36
C LYS A 132 -11.44 -0.24 1.74
N MET A 133 -10.22 0.29 1.75
CA MET A 133 -9.06 -0.43 1.23
C MET A 133 -8.72 -1.65 2.10
N PHE A 134 -8.73 -1.50 3.42
CA PHE A 134 -8.50 -2.62 4.32
C PHE A 134 -9.65 -3.61 4.35
N ASP A 135 -10.90 -3.16 4.20
CA ASP A 135 -12.05 -4.05 4.03
C ASP A 135 -11.89 -4.93 2.78
N TYR A 136 -11.29 -4.39 1.70
CA TYR A 136 -10.91 -5.20 0.55
C TYR A 136 -9.81 -6.22 0.89
N CYS A 137 -8.73 -5.82 1.58
CA CYS A 137 -7.69 -6.76 2.05
C CYS A 137 -8.23 -7.86 2.98
N ASP A 138 -9.24 -7.55 3.81
CA ASP A 138 -9.83 -8.49 4.76
C ASP A 138 -10.86 -9.43 4.10
N SER A 139 -11.31 -9.10 2.88
CA SER A 139 -12.33 -9.87 2.16
C SER A 139 -11.85 -11.24 1.64
N PHE A 140 -10.54 -11.50 1.65
CA PHE A 140 -9.97 -12.70 1.06
C PHE A 140 -10.01 -13.90 2.02
N ALA A 141 -10.54 -15.02 1.52
CA ALA A 141 -10.54 -16.28 2.26
C ALA A 141 -9.14 -16.93 2.33
N ASP A 142 -8.30 -16.73 1.31
CA ASP A 142 -6.91 -17.18 1.33
C ASP A 142 -6.04 -16.09 1.97
N PRO A 143 -5.37 -16.37 3.10
CA PRO A 143 -4.53 -15.39 3.77
C PRO A 143 -3.35 -14.91 2.91
N LEU A 144 -2.86 -15.73 1.97
CA LEU A 144 -1.80 -15.28 1.07
C LEU A 144 -2.31 -14.21 0.10
N GLU A 145 -3.55 -14.33 -0.39
CA GLU A 145 -4.15 -13.30 -1.25
C GLU A 145 -4.27 -11.97 -0.50
N SER A 146 -4.71 -11.99 0.77
CA SER A 146 -4.74 -10.80 1.62
C SER A 146 -3.36 -10.15 1.78
N VAL A 147 -2.33 -10.95 2.09
CA VAL A 147 -0.95 -10.44 2.24
C VAL A 147 -0.38 -9.91 0.91
N ILE A 148 -0.69 -10.56 -0.22
CA ILE A 148 -0.25 -10.08 -1.54
C ILE A 148 -0.90 -8.74 -1.85
N THR A 149 -2.22 -8.61 -1.65
CA THR A 149 -2.93 -7.37 -1.93
C THR A 149 -2.38 -6.21 -1.11
N CYS A 150 -2.24 -6.39 0.20
CA CYS A 150 -1.78 -5.33 1.10
C CYS A 150 -0.28 -5.02 0.89
N GLN A 151 0.61 -5.98 1.12
CA GLN A 151 2.05 -5.71 1.11
C GLN A 151 2.66 -5.61 -0.30
N PHE A 152 2.27 -6.50 -1.23
CA PHE A 152 2.95 -6.55 -2.53
C PHE A 152 2.48 -5.45 -3.50
N CYS A 153 1.22 -5.04 -3.39
CA CYS A 153 0.61 -4.06 -4.28
C CYS A 153 0.45 -2.69 -3.61
N THR A 154 -0.24 -2.62 -2.47
CA THR A 154 -0.68 -1.32 -1.94
C THR A 154 0.43 -0.55 -1.22
N GLU A 155 1.19 -1.18 -0.33
CA GLU A 155 2.35 -0.55 0.34
C GLU A 155 3.45 -0.18 -0.67
N LYS A 156 3.59 -0.96 -1.75
CA LYS A 156 4.48 -0.61 -2.85
C LYS A 156 4.07 0.72 -3.51
N GLY A 157 2.76 0.98 -3.60
CA GLY A 157 2.23 2.29 -3.98
C GLY A 157 2.66 3.38 -3.00
N ALA A 158 2.51 3.14 -1.69
CA ALA A 158 2.90 4.09 -0.65
C ALA A 158 4.39 4.44 -0.73
N VAL A 159 5.28 3.47 -0.96
CA VAL A 159 6.73 3.71 -1.18
C VAL A 159 6.96 4.70 -2.33
N PHE A 160 6.29 4.52 -3.46
CA PHE A 160 6.43 5.45 -4.59
C PHE A 160 5.83 6.83 -4.28
N TRP A 161 4.74 6.88 -3.52
CA TRP A 161 4.13 8.13 -3.11
C TRP A 161 5.03 8.90 -2.15
N PHE A 162 5.63 8.23 -1.15
CA PHE A 162 6.59 8.84 -0.23
C PHE A 162 7.82 9.35 -0.96
N ARG A 163 8.33 8.62 -1.96
CA ARG A 163 9.42 9.11 -2.81
C ARG A 163 9.02 10.38 -3.56
N ALA A 164 7.84 10.41 -4.17
CA ALA A 164 7.35 11.61 -4.86
C ALA A 164 7.21 12.80 -3.90
N ALA A 165 6.70 12.57 -2.68
CA ALA A 165 6.62 13.59 -1.64
C ALA A 165 8.00 14.14 -1.27
N LEU A 166 8.97 13.26 -0.98
CA LEU A 166 10.35 13.65 -0.66
C LEU A 166 11.07 14.34 -1.81
N GLU A 167 10.81 13.96 -3.07
CA GLU A 167 11.39 14.62 -4.24
C GLU A 167 10.81 16.03 -4.45
N SER A 168 9.55 16.25 -4.07
CA SER A 168 8.90 17.58 -4.08
C SER A 168 9.30 18.51 -2.91
N SER A 169 10.40 18.17 -2.20
CA SER A 169 10.82 18.66 -0.87
C SER A 169 10.81 20.15 -0.53
N GLU A 170 10.71 21.08 -1.49
CA GLU A 170 10.86 22.52 -1.18
C GLU A 170 9.75 23.05 -0.25
N ALA A 171 8.59 22.38 -0.19
CA ALA A 171 7.44 22.81 0.61
C ALA A 171 7.11 21.90 1.81
N LEU A 172 7.83 20.79 2.02
CA LEU A 172 7.53 19.88 3.13
C LEU A 172 7.98 20.46 4.47
N HIS A 173 7.11 20.35 5.47
CA HIS A 173 7.45 20.63 6.86
C HIS A 173 8.59 19.70 7.32
N PRO A 174 9.61 20.21 8.04
CA PRO A 174 10.76 19.41 8.45
C PRO A 174 10.39 18.13 9.22
N ASP A 175 9.45 18.23 10.17
CA ASP A 175 9.00 17.06 10.95
C ASP A 175 8.28 16.01 10.09
N PHE A 176 7.53 16.46 9.09
CA PHE A 176 6.83 15.55 8.17
C PHE A 176 7.82 14.82 7.26
N LYS A 177 8.79 15.55 6.71
CA LYS A 177 9.89 14.96 5.94
C LYS A 177 10.66 13.93 6.76
N ALA A 178 11.06 14.29 7.99
CA ALA A 178 11.80 13.39 8.88
C ALA A 178 10.99 12.14 9.25
N THR A 179 9.67 12.28 9.40
CA THR A 179 8.77 11.15 9.66
C THR A 179 8.74 10.18 8.48
N ILE A 180 8.58 10.67 7.25
CA ILE A 180 8.60 9.83 6.04
C ILE A 180 9.96 9.13 5.90
N GLU A 181 11.07 9.86 6.09
CA GLU A 181 12.43 9.29 6.00
C GLU A 181 12.67 8.18 7.03
N LYS A 182 12.03 8.27 8.20
CA LYS A 182 12.11 7.27 9.27
C LYS A 182 11.31 6.00 8.96
N ILE A 183 10.14 6.14 8.34
CA ILE A 183 9.20 5.04 8.02
C ILE A 183 9.66 4.25 6.78
N MET A 184 10.23 4.95 5.79
CA MET A 184 10.58 4.37 4.49
C MET A 184 11.40 3.05 4.53
N PRO A 185 12.41 2.86 5.41
CA PRO A 185 13.14 1.59 5.48
C PRO A 185 12.24 0.39 5.85
N ASP A 186 11.25 0.61 6.71
CA ASP A 186 10.32 -0.41 7.18
C ASP A 186 9.34 -0.79 6.07
N GLU A 187 8.88 0.18 5.26
CA GLU A 187 8.06 -0.07 4.07
C GLU A 187 8.70 -1.02 3.05
N TYR A 188 10.00 -0.90 2.81
CA TYR A 188 10.69 -1.86 1.93
C TYR A 188 10.68 -3.27 2.50
N PHE A 189 10.76 -3.40 3.82
CA PHE A 189 10.65 -4.68 4.49
C PHE A 189 9.21 -5.22 4.39
N HIS A 190 8.19 -4.38 4.56
CA HIS A 190 6.79 -4.74 4.44
C HIS A 190 6.46 -5.27 3.03
N VAL A 191 6.88 -4.55 1.99
CA VAL A 191 6.78 -4.99 0.58
C VAL A 191 7.47 -6.34 0.34
N SER A 192 8.57 -6.61 1.06
CA SER A 192 9.28 -7.90 0.98
C SER A 192 8.47 -9.07 1.55
N ASN A 193 7.62 -8.84 2.57
CA ASN A 193 6.67 -9.83 3.07
C ASN A 193 5.64 -10.17 1.99
N GLY A 194 5.10 -9.16 1.30
CA GLY A 194 4.19 -9.33 0.16
C GLY A 194 4.82 -10.13 -0.96
N ARG A 195 6.07 -9.80 -1.33
CA ARG A 195 6.82 -10.56 -2.33
C ARG A 195 7.01 -12.02 -1.93
N ARG A 196 7.27 -12.29 -0.64
CA ARG A 196 7.39 -13.66 -0.13
C ARG A 196 6.07 -14.42 -0.24
N ALA A 197 4.95 -13.79 0.10
CA ALA A 197 3.62 -14.39 -0.08
C ALA A 197 3.32 -14.68 -1.56
N ALA A 198 3.62 -13.74 -2.46
CA ALA A 198 3.46 -13.91 -3.90
C ALA A 198 4.27 -15.10 -4.45
N LEU A 199 5.52 -15.28 -3.97
CA LEU A 199 6.36 -16.42 -4.35
C LEU A 199 5.73 -17.74 -3.88
N ILE A 200 5.31 -17.84 -2.62
CA ILE A 200 4.65 -19.03 -2.08
C ILE A 200 3.38 -19.36 -2.88
N TYR A 201 2.59 -18.35 -3.22
CA TYR A 201 1.36 -18.50 -3.98
C TYR A 201 1.65 -18.95 -5.43
N ALA A 202 2.66 -18.38 -6.08
CA ALA A 202 3.05 -18.71 -7.46
C ALA A 202 3.74 -20.07 -7.63
N GLU A 203 4.20 -20.72 -6.56
CA GLU A 203 4.66 -22.12 -6.62
C GLU A 203 3.51 -23.07 -7.02
N GLN A 204 2.27 -22.70 -6.71
CA GLN A 204 1.08 -23.39 -7.21
C GLN A 204 0.79 -22.91 -8.63
N LYS A 205 1.15 -23.72 -9.63
CA LYS A 205 1.09 -23.31 -11.05
C LYS A 205 -0.30 -22.86 -11.50
N ASP A 206 -1.34 -23.52 -11.01
CA ASP A 206 -2.75 -23.21 -11.27
C ASP A 206 -3.22 -21.90 -10.64
N LYS A 207 -2.45 -21.35 -9.70
CA LYS A 207 -2.75 -20.09 -9.01
C LYS A 207 -2.14 -18.85 -9.68
N ARG A 208 -1.27 -19.01 -10.67
CA ARG A 208 -0.52 -17.90 -11.27
C ARG A 208 -1.39 -16.90 -12.03
N ASP A 209 -2.40 -17.39 -12.76
CA ASP A 209 -3.36 -16.51 -13.44
C ASP A 209 -4.18 -15.72 -12.40
N ARG A 210 -4.58 -16.39 -11.30
CA ARG A 210 -5.26 -15.76 -10.18
C ARG A 210 -4.38 -14.70 -9.51
N LEU A 211 -3.09 -14.95 -9.33
CA LEU A 211 -2.14 -13.99 -8.78
C LEU A 211 -2.09 -12.71 -9.61
N ILE A 212 -1.98 -12.83 -10.93
CA ILE A 212 -1.95 -11.68 -11.84
C ILE A 212 -3.26 -10.90 -11.74
N ARG A 213 -4.40 -11.59 -11.73
CA ARG A 213 -5.70 -10.96 -11.60
C ARG A 213 -5.85 -10.23 -10.27
N LEU A 214 -5.46 -10.87 -9.17
CA LEU A 214 -5.45 -10.29 -7.83
C LEU A 214 -4.64 -9.00 -7.78
N CYS A 215 -3.42 -9.01 -8.33
CA CYS A 215 -2.57 -7.82 -8.35
C CYS A 215 -3.14 -6.72 -9.26
N SER A 216 -3.73 -7.07 -10.40
CA SER A 216 -4.43 -6.12 -11.27
C SER A 216 -5.57 -5.42 -10.51
N ASP A 217 -6.35 -6.18 -9.75
CA ASP A 217 -7.46 -5.67 -8.97
C ASP A 217 -6.97 -4.69 -7.88
N ALA A 218 -5.90 -5.07 -7.15
CA ALA A 218 -5.29 -4.26 -6.12
C ALA A 218 -4.65 -2.97 -6.68
N VAL A 219 -3.98 -3.05 -7.83
CA VAL A 219 -3.43 -1.89 -8.53
C VAL A 219 -4.54 -0.95 -8.98
N TRP A 220 -5.66 -1.46 -9.51
CA TRP A 220 -6.80 -0.62 -9.87
C TRP A 220 -7.34 0.16 -8.65
N ILE A 221 -7.51 -0.50 -7.50
CA ILE A 221 -7.93 0.18 -6.25
C ILE A 221 -6.92 1.28 -5.86
N THR A 222 -5.64 0.94 -5.87
CA THR A 222 -4.55 1.88 -5.53
C THR A 222 -4.57 3.10 -6.45
N MET A 223 -4.71 2.88 -7.76
CA MET A 223 -4.81 3.96 -8.75
C MET A 223 -6.02 4.87 -8.49
N ASN A 224 -7.18 4.30 -8.15
CA ASN A 224 -8.40 5.07 -7.84
C ASN A 224 -8.24 5.90 -6.57
N ASN A 225 -7.61 5.36 -5.53
CA ASN A 225 -7.33 6.12 -4.32
C ASN A 225 -6.43 7.34 -4.64
N ILE A 226 -5.34 7.13 -5.38
CA ILE A 226 -4.42 8.20 -5.77
C ILE A 226 -5.12 9.26 -6.65
N ALA A 227 -5.86 8.84 -7.67
CA ALA A 227 -6.52 9.77 -8.60
C ALA A 227 -7.67 10.54 -7.94
N GLY A 228 -8.33 9.95 -6.95
CA GLY A 228 -9.34 10.60 -6.11
C GLY A 228 -8.77 11.65 -5.15
N GLY A 229 -7.45 11.91 -5.18
CA GLY A 229 -6.76 12.82 -4.27
C GLY A 229 -6.63 12.27 -2.86
N SER A 230 -6.96 10.99 -2.64
CA SER A 230 -6.68 10.32 -1.38
C SER A 230 -5.21 9.89 -1.35
N ALA A 231 -4.61 9.94 -0.17
CA ALA A 231 -3.31 9.33 0.02
C ALA A 231 -3.41 7.80 -0.12
N ILE A 232 -2.25 7.16 -0.25
CA ILE A 232 -2.16 5.70 -0.20
C ILE A 232 -2.03 5.32 1.27
N VAL A 233 -2.88 4.39 1.70
CA VAL A 233 -2.84 3.86 3.05
C VAL A 233 -1.70 2.85 3.13
N VAL A 234 -0.85 2.99 4.13
CA VAL A 234 0.09 1.95 4.59
C VAL A 234 -0.62 1.10 5.63
#